data_AF-A0A4Q2ZTZ7-F1
#
_entry.id   AF-A0A4Q2ZTZ7-F1
#
_cell.length_a   1.000
_cell.length_b   1.000
_cell.length_c   1.000
_cell.angle_alpha   90.00
_cell.angle_beta   90.00
_cell.angle_gamma   90.00
#
_symmetry.space_group_name_H-M   'P 1'
#
loop_
_entity.id
_entity.type
_entity.pdbx_description
1 polymer ?
#
loop_
_entity_poly.entity_id
_entity_poly.type
_entity_poly.pdbx_seq_one_letter_code
_entity_poly.pdbx_strand_id
1 'polypeptide(L)'
;MQKNKNITAFLLVTVVAVWGLLAFRIYKTFAGTDNYIPIAHKTLKAVLPKEEGSFELHEYTRDPFLSILTDTVTENIVEAPATIQYPTQRPKPVNLPQYCGIVGNQADKDRIAILRTDKKHLFVKEGEKYDSMKIVSIKEDRLVLDNKGEKITLPLSGQSNKMVSFK
;
A
#
# COMPACT_ATOMS: atom_id res chain seq x y z
N MET A 1 38.74 47.02 40.07
CA MET A 1 38.16 46.13 39.04
C MET A 1 38.48 44.68 39.42
N GLN A 2 37.77 44.10 40.40
CA GLN A 2 38.07 42.72 40.84
C GLN A 2 37.41 41.73 39.90
N LYS A 3 38.24 41.04 39.11
CA LYS A 3 37.84 39.97 38.21
C LYS A 3 37.39 38.78 39.06
N ASN A 4 36.09 38.50 39.13
CA ASN A 4 35.51 37.35 39.82
C ASN A 4 35.83 36.04 39.06
N LYS A 5 37.09 35.59 39.18
CA LYS A 5 37.61 34.36 38.55
C LYS A 5 36.76 33.13 38.90
N ASN A 6 36.15 33.13 40.09
CA ASN A 6 35.30 32.04 40.59
C ASN A 6 34.00 31.89 39.78
N ILE A 7 33.41 33.00 39.33
CA ILE A 7 32.18 32.98 38.52
C ILE A 7 32.49 32.44 37.13
N THR A 8 33.61 32.86 36.53
CA THR A 8 34.05 32.34 35.22
C THR A 8 34.38 30.84 35.29
N ALA A 9 35.02 30.38 36.37
CA ALA A 9 35.31 28.96 36.57
C ALA A 9 34.02 28.14 36.73
N PHE A 10 33.06 28.62 37.54
CA PHE A 10 31.76 27.99 37.71
C PHE A 10 30.95 27.94 36.41
N LEU A 11 30.96 29.03 35.65
CA LEU A 11 30.30 29.10 34.35
C LEU A 11 30.91 28.09 33.36
N LEU A 12 32.24 27.97 33.34
CA LEU A 12 32.94 27.04 32.44
C LEU A 12 32.59 25.57 32.79
N VAL A 13 32.62 25.19 34.07
CA VAL A 13 32.22 23.85 34.51
C VAL A 13 30.78 23.55 34.15
N THR A 14 29.88 24.52 34.32
CA THR A 14 28.46 24.38 33.97
C THR A 14 28.27 24.14 32.47
N VAL A 15 28.97 24.91 31.63
CA VAL A 15 28.92 24.74 30.17
C VAL A 15 29.41 23.35 29.78
N VAL A 16 30.54 22.89 30.32
CA VAL A 16 31.07 21.55 30.06
C VAL A 16 30.10 20.46 30.52
N ALA A 17 29.44 20.63 31.66
CA ALA A 17 28.44 19.68 32.16
C ALA A 17 27.22 19.57 31.23
N VAL A 18 26.70 20.70 30.74
CA VAL A 18 25.56 20.73 29.80
C VAL A 18 25.93 20.04 28.49
N TRP A 19 27.10 20.36 27.92
CA TRP A 19 27.59 19.72 26.70
C TRP A 19 27.88 18.23 26.89
N GLY A 20 28.46 17.85 28.02
CA GLY A 20 28.71 16.45 28.36
C GLY A 20 27.41 15.63 28.47
N LEU A 21 26.38 16.18 29.11
CA LEU A 21 25.06 15.55 29.20
C LEU A 21 24.39 15.41 27.84
N LEU A 22 24.50 16.43 26.99
CA LEU A 22 23.93 16.40 25.63
C LEU A 22 24.64 15.35 24.77
N ALA A 23 25.97 15.34 24.78
CA ALA A 23 26.77 14.35 24.07
C ALA A 23 26.49 12.92 24.57
N PHE A 24 26.37 12.73 25.88
CA PHE A 24 26.02 11.44 26.48
C PHE A 24 24.62 10.96 26.07
N ARG A 25 23.62 11.86 26.07
CA ARG A 25 22.26 11.55 25.60
C ARG A 25 22.26 11.12 24.14
N ILE A 26 22.95 11.86 23.29
CA ILE A 26 23.07 11.55 21.86
C ILE A 26 23.75 10.19 21.67
N TYR A 27 24.92 9.97 22.28
CA TYR A 27 25.62 8.70 22.21
C TYR A 27 24.76 7.53 22.70
N LYS A 28 24.03 7.69 23.81
CA LYS A 28 23.14 6.65 24.33
C LYS A 28 21.96 6.37 23.39
N THR A 29 21.42 7.38 22.73
CA THR A 29 20.35 7.20 21.73
C THR A 29 20.84 6.50 20.47
N PHE A 30 22.08 6.76 20.03
CA PHE A 30 22.66 6.09 18.85
C PHE A 30 23.25 4.70 19.15
N ALA A 31 23.77 4.48 20.35
CA ALA A 31 24.37 3.20 20.77
C ALA A 31 23.37 2.26 21.45
N GLY A 32 22.27 2.78 21.98
CA GLY A 32 21.17 1.99 22.50
C GLY A 32 20.31 1.52 21.34
N THR A 33 20.23 0.20 21.15
CA THR A 33 19.28 -0.44 20.24
C THR A 33 17.92 0.21 20.39
N ASP A 34 17.36 0.69 19.27
CA ASP A 34 16.06 1.34 19.17
C ASP A 34 15.09 0.73 20.18
N ASN A 35 14.83 1.46 21.28
CA ASN A 35 13.71 1.13 22.13
C ASN A 35 12.48 1.58 21.37
N TYR A 36 12.12 0.77 20.38
CA TYR A 36 10.87 0.83 19.67
C TYR A 36 9.78 0.71 20.72
N ILE A 37 9.21 1.85 21.12
CA ILE A 37 8.03 1.87 21.98
C ILE A 37 6.97 1.13 21.17
N PRO A 38 6.54 -0.09 21.56
CA PRO A 38 5.56 -0.81 20.78
C PRO A 38 4.26 -0.01 20.88
N ILE A 39 3.90 0.65 19.78
CA ILE A 39 2.56 1.22 19.62
C ILE A 39 1.63 0.01 19.71
N ALA A 40 0.93 -0.12 20.83
CA ALA A 40 -0.04 -1.17 21.04
C ALA A 40 -1.19 -0.94 20.05
N HIS A 41 -1.10 -1.55 18.87
CA HIS A 41 -2.19 -1.59 17.92
C HIS A 41 -3.31 -2.42 18.55
N LYS A 42 -4.29 -1.73 19.15
CA LYS A 42 -5.56 -2.35 19.54
C LYS A 42 -6.27 -2.77 18.26
N THR A 43 -6.02 -3.99 17.80
CA THR A 43 -6.79 -4.60 16.72
C THR A 43 -8.21 -4.80 17.21
N LEU A 44 -9.08 -3.83 16.91
CA LEU A 44 -10.52 -4.05 16.96
C LEU A 44 -10.82 -5.09 15.90
N LYS A 45 -11.09 -6.33 16.32
CA LYS A 45 -11.69 -7.33 15.44
C LYS A 45 -13.06 -6.81 15.06
N ALA A 46 -13.21 -6.28 13.86
CA ALA A 46 -14.53 -6.04 13.29
C ALA A 46 -15.21 -7.41 13.17
N VAL A 47 -16.20 -7.65 14.03
CA VAL A 47 -17.15 -8.73 13.84
C VAL A 47 -18.02 -8.29 12.67
N LEU A 48 -17.64 -8.69 11.46
CA LEU A 48 -18.53 -8.58 10.32
C LEU A 48 -19.66 -9.59 10.55
N PRO A 49 -20.94 -9.19 10.57
CA PRO A 49 -22.03 -10.14 10.56
C PRO A 49 -21.90 -10.97 9.28
N LYS A 50 -21.65 -12.26 9.46
CA LYS A 50 -21.63 -13.24 8.37
C LYS A 50 -23.07 -13.56 8.02
N GLU A 51 -23.70 -12.68 7.25
CA GLU A 51 -24.95 -12.99 6.56
C GLU A 51 -24.58 -13.99 5.44
N GLU A 52 -24.62 -15.29 5.76
CA GLU A 52 -24.52 -16.36 4.78
C GLU A 52 -25.83 -16.41 3.97
N GLY A 53 -25.98 -15.48 3.02
CA GLY A 53 -27.00 -15.61 1.98
C GLY A 53 -26.60 -16.74 1.04
N SER A 54 -27.29 -17.87 1.09
CA SER A 54 -27.18 -18.91 0.07
C SER A 54 -27.83 -18.39 -1.22
N PHE A 55 -27.02 -18.05 -2.21
CA PHE A 55 -27.51 -17.72 -3.55
C PHE A 55 -27.62 -19.01 -4.35
N GLU A 56 -28.84 -19.47 -4.62
CA GLU A 56 -29.10 -20.54 -5.58
C GLU A 56 -29.12 -19.92 -6.98
N LEU A 57 -28.13 -20.29 -7.82
CA LEU A 57 -28.20 -19.99 -9.25
C LEU A 57 -29.21 -20.93 -9.88
N HIS A 58 -30.42 -20.42 -10.15
CA HIS A 58 -31.32 -21.08 -11.08
C HIS A 58 -30.81 -20.86 -12.50
N GLU A 59 -30.53 -21.96 -13.19
CA GLU A 59 -30.20 -21.97 -14.61
C GLU A 59 -31.45 -21.56 -15.40
N TYR A 60 -31.62 -20.26 -15.60
CA TYR A 60 -32.68 -19.76 -16.47
C TYR A 60 -32.32 -20.08 -17.93
N THR A 61 -33.29 -20.70 -18.59
CA THR A 61 -33.36 -21.17 -19.97
C THR A 61 -32.53 -20.39 -20.98
N ARG A 62 -31.92 -21.14 -21.92
CA ARG A 62 -31.21 -20.66 -23.11
C ARG A 62 -31.91 -19.44 -23.74
N ASP A 63 -31.08 -18.48 -24.12
CA ASP A 63 -31.42 -17.27 -24.83
C ASP A 63 -32.47 -17.51 -25.95
N PRO A 64 -33.68 -16.91 -25.87
CA PRO A 64 -34.75 -17.10 -26.84
C PRO A 64 -34.43 -16.52 -28.22
N PHE A 65 -33.30 -15.82 -28.40
CA PHE A 65 -32.87 -15.27 -29.68
C PHE A 65 -31.98 -16.23 -30.50
N LEU A 66 -31.57 -17.37 -29.93
CA LEU A 66 -30.65 -18.33 -30.60
C LEU A 66 -31.34 -19.53 -31.27
N SER A 67 -32.67 -19.69 -31.15
CA SER A 67 -33.39 -20.88 -31.67
C SER A 67 -33.70 -20.86 -33.17
N ILE A 68 -33.30 -19.82 -33.90
CA ILE A 68 -33.77 -19.57 -35.29
C ILE A 68 -32.71 -19.85 -36.36
N LEU A 69 -31.52 -20.35 -36.01
CA LEU A 69 -30.40 -20.49 -36.95
C LEU A 69 -29.77 -21.89 -36.99
N THR A 70 -30.54 -22.96 -36.85
CA THR A 70 -30.03 -24.31 -37.17
C THR A 70 -31.07 -25.15 -37.86
N ASP A 71 -31.38 -24.78 -39.10
CA ASP A 71 -31.69 -25.79 -40.12
C ASP A 71 -30.58 -25.73 -41.16
N THR A 72 -29.94 -26.89 -41.38
CA THR A 72 -29.04 -27.22 -42.49
C THR A 72 -27.60 -26.72 -42.39
N VAL A 73 -26.70 -27.50 -41.77
CA VAL A 73 -25.41 -27.90 -42.38
C VAL A 73 -24.99 -29.28 -41.86
N THR A 74 -24.95 -30.22 -42.81
CA THR A 74 -24.21 -31.47 -42.90
C THR A 74 -23.16 -31.74 -41.80
N GLU A 75 -23.28 -32.91 -41.15
CA GLU A 75 -22.20 -33.55 -40.41
C GLU A 75 -21.01 -33.81 -41.34
N ASN A 76 -20.06 -32.86 -41.37
CA ASN A 76 -18.67 -33.18 -41.68
C ASN A 76 -17.97 -33.31 -40.35
N ILE A 77 -17.66 -34.55 -39.97
CA ILE A 77 -16.72 -34.84 -38.88
C ILE A 77 -15.34 -34.42 -39.41
N VAL A 78 -15.03 -33.15 -39.25
CA VAL A 78 -13.66 -32.64 -39.35
C VAL A 78 -13.01 -33.00 -38.02
N GLU A 79 -12.02 -33.89 -38.07
CA GLU A 79 -11.17 -34.18 -36.91
C GLU A 79 -10.68 -32.86 -36.31
N ALA A 80 -11.08 -32.61 -35.05
CA ALA A 80 -10.73 -31.39 -34.35
C ALA A 80 -9.20 -31.26 -34.29
N PRO A 81 -8.61 -30.13 -34.70
CA PRO A 81 -7.19 -29.90 -34.49
C PRO A 81 -6.93 -30.00 -32.98
N ALA A 82 -5.95 -30.83 -32.60
CA ALA A 82 -5.58 -31.04 -31.22
C ALA A 82 -5.44 -29.69 -30.51
N THR A 83 -6.36 -29.43 -29.57
CA THR A 83 -6.33 -28.23 -28.73
C THR A 83 -4.98 -28.21 -28.02
N ILE A 84 -4.09 -27.33 -28.49
CA ILE A 84 -2.90 -26.99 -27.72
C ILE A 84 -3.42 -26.33 -26.45
N GLN A 85 -3.41 -27.09 -25.36
CA GLN A 85 -3.63 -26.55 -24.03
C GLN A 85 -2.45 -25.64 -23.73
N TYR A 86 -2.58 -24.36 -24.08
CA TYR A 86 -1.73 -23.36 -23.48
C TYR A 86 -1.97 -23.46 -21.96
N PRO A 87 -0.93 -23.59 -21.14
CA PRO A 87 -1.11 -23.47 -19.70
C PRO A 87 -1.67 -22.06 -19.48
N THR A 88 -2.96 -21.97 -19.18
CA THR A 88 -3.57 -20.75 -18.67
C THR A 88 -2.92 -20.52 -17.31
N GLN A 89 -1.77 -19.86 -17.30
CA GLN A 89 -1.20 -19.30 -16.11
C GLN A 89 -2.26 -18.36 -15.58
N ARG A 90 -2.99 -18.82 -14.56
CA ARG A 90 -3.89 -17.95 -13.81
C ARG A 90 -3.04 -16.74 -13.41
N PRO A 91 -3.45 -15.50 -13.74
CA PRO A 91 -2.70 -14.33 -13.30
C PRO A 91 -2.56 -14.45 -11.78
N LYS A 92 -1.32 -14.51 -11.31
CA LYS A 92 -1.03 -14.61 -9.88
C LYS A 92 -1.77 -13.44 -9.23
N PRO A 93 -2.61 -13.67 -8.21
CA PRO A 93 -3.30 -12.57 -7.55
C PRO A 93 -2.23 -11.63 -7.01
N VAL A 94 -2.11 -10.48 -7.66
CA VAL A 94 -1.22 -9.43 -7.22
C VAL A 94 -1.92 -8.80 -6.03
N ASN A 95 -1.42 -9.06 -4.82
CA ASN A 95 -1.90 -8.39 -3.62
C ASN A 95 -1.54 -6.91 -3.73
N LEU A 96 -2.48 -6.13 -4.23
CA LEU A 96 -2.31 -4.68 -4.37
C LEU A 96 -2.37 -4.04 -2.98
N PRO A 97 -1.37 -3.21 -2.60
CA PRO A 97 -1.40 -2.52 -1.33
C PRO A 97 -2.56 -1.52 -1.30
N GLN A 98 -3.13 -1.31 -0.12
CA GLN A 98 -4.15 -0.30 0.11
C GLN A 98 -3.48 1.06 0.34
N TYR A 99 -3.80 2.05 -0.48
CA TYR A 99 -3.24 3.41 -0.36
C TYR A 99 -3.93 4.18 0.77
N CYS A 100 -3.21 4.52 1.85
CA CYS A 100 -3.77 5.18 3.03
C CYS A 100 -3.60 6.71 3.04
N GLY A 101 -2.74 7.27 2.18
CA GLY A 101 -2.55 8.71 2.05
C GLY A 101 -1.09 9.14 2.01
N ILE A 102 -0.86 10.44 2.13
CA ILE A 102 0.47 11.07 2.10
C ILE A 102 0.86 11.61 3.48
N VAL A 103 2.16 11.57 3.77
CA VAL A 103 2.81 12.22 4.89
C VAL A 103 3.97 13.02 4.34
N GLY A 104 4.00 14.31 4.63
CA GLY A 104 5.06 15.20 4.17
C GLY A 104 4.87 16.60 4.72
N ASN A 105 5.97 17.31 4.88
CA ASN A 105 5.96 18.74 5.17
C ASN A 105 5.61 19.49 3.88
N GLN A 106 4.63 20.40 3.89
CA GLN A 106 4.27 21.16 2.67
C GLN A 106 5.43 21.98 2.11
N ALA A 107 6.42 22.31 2.95
CA ALA A 107 7.63 23.02 2.56
C ALA A 107 8.69 22.13 1.88
N ASP A 108 8.70 20.83 2.17
CA ASP A 108 9.67 19.89 1.62
C ASP A 108 9.08 19.10 0.45
N LYS A 109 9.87 18.93 -0.61
CA LYS A 109 9.45 18.19 -1.82
C LYS A 109 9.41 16.67 -1.59
N ASP A 110 9.84 16.22 -0.41
CA ASP A 110 9.87 14.84 0.02
C ASP A 110 8.47 14.35 0.41
N ARG A 111 7.75 13.78 -0.55
CA ARG A 111 6.44 13.15 -0.33
C ARG A 111 6.61 11.69 0.05
N ILE A 112 6.07 11.30 1.20
CA ILE A 112 6.05 9.91 1.68
C ILE A 112 4.62 9.39 1.57
N ALA A 113 4.39 8.29 0.87
CA ALA A 113 3.10 7.62 0.85
C ALA A 113 3.01 6.57 1.97
N ILE A 114 1.83 6.44 2.57
CA ILE A 114 1.48 5.35 3.47
C ILE A 114 0.75 4.28 2.67
N LEU A 115 1.34 3.09 2.63
CA LEU A 115 0.73 1.88 2.09
C LEU A 115 0.37 0.94 3.23
N ARG A 116 -0.76 0.25 3.10
CA ARG A 116 -1.12 -0.88 3.95
C ARG A 116 -1.06 -2.15 3.13
N THR A 117 -0.16 -3.05 3.52
CA THR A 117 -0.12 -4.41 3.00
C THR A 117 -0.35 -5.35 4.17
N ASP A 118 -1.35 -6.20 4.03
CA ASP A 118 -1.81 -7.14 5.06
C ASP A 118 -2.10 -6.46 6.41
N LYS A 119 -1.17 -6.57 7.37
CA LYS A 119 -1.28 -6.08 8.75
C LYS A 119 -0.24 -5.01 9.12
N LYS A 120 0.54 -4.51 8.15
CA LYS A 120 1.61 -3.54 8.40
C LYS A 120 1.39 -2.27 7.57
N HIS A 121 1.80 -1.16 8.15
CA HIS A 121 1.91 0.12 7.46
C HIS A 121 3.34 0.27 6.96
N LEU A 122 3.48 0.59 5.68
CA LEU A 122 4.74 0.85 5.03
C LEU A 122 4.78 2.30 4.56
N PHE A 123 5.92 2.94 4.77
CA PHE A 123 6.21 4.28 4.29
C PHE A 123 7.14 4.16 3.09
N VAL A 124 6.74 4.73 1.96
CA VAL A 124 7.51 4.67 0.71
C VAL A 124 7.66 6.07 0.11
N LYS A 125 8.84 6.35 -0.45
CA LYS A 125 9.09 7.62 -1.16
C LYS A 125 8.78 7.51 -2.65
N GLU A 126 8.61 8.67 -3.31
CA GLU A 126 8.49 8.72 -4.76
C GLU A 126 9.76 8.13 -5.42
N GLY A 127 9.58 7.22 -6.38
CA GLY A 127 10.68 6.55 -7.08
C GLY A 127 11.20 5.27 -6.42
N GLU A 128 10.78 4.96 -5.19
CA GLU A 128 11.15 3.73 -4.50
C GLU A 128 10.45 2.51 -5.13
N LYS A 129 11.05 1.32 -4.95
CA LYS A 129 10.46 0.05 -5.41
C LYS A 129 9.86 -0.70 -4.23
N TYR A 130 8.60 -1.08 -4.36
CA TYR A 130 7.89 -1.92 -3.42
C TYR A 130 7.41 -3.20 -4.09
N ASP A 131 7.86 -4.36 -3.57
CA ASP A 131 7.44 -5.71 -3.99
C ASP A 131 7.32 -5.89 -5.52
N SER A 132 8.34 -5.43 -6.25
CA SER A 132 8.46 -5.44 -7.72
C SER A 132 7.73 -4.31 -8.48
N MET A 133 6.97 -3.47 -7.79
CA MET A 133 6.32 -2.28 -8.36
C MET A 133 7.14 -1.02 -8.06
N LYS A 134 7.22 -0.10 -9.01
CA LYS A 134 7.86 1.21 -8.80
C LYS A 134 6.79 2.25 -8.47
N ILE A 135 6.99 3.02 -7.42
CA ILE A 135 6.14 4.18 -7.15
C ILE A 135 6.52 5.30 -8.12
N VAL A 136 5.61 5.64 -9.04
CA VAL A 136 5.86 6.67 -10.07
C VAL A 136 5.48 8.05 -9.56
N SER A 137 4.35 8.18 -8.87
CA SER A 137 3.87 9.46 -8.37
C SER A 137 2.93 9.30 -7.19
N ILE A 138 3.07 10.19 -6.21
CA ILE A 138 2.26 10.25 -5.00
C ILE A 138 1.42 11.54 -5.02
N LYS A 139 0.10 11.38 -5.03
CA LYS A 139 -0.89 12.48 -4.93
C LYS A 139 -1.84 12.25 -3.77
N GLU A 140 -2.47 13.31 -3.29
CA GLU A 140 -3.42 13.25 -2.16
C GLU A 140 -4.58 12.27 -2.40
N ASP A 141 -5.09 12.22 -3.64
CA ASP A 141 -6.25 11.43 -4.06
C ASP A 141 -5.90 10.04 -4.58
N ARG A 142 -4.70 9.87 -5.12
CA ARG A 142 -4.28 8.66 -5.83
C ARG A 142 -2.79 8.38 -5.78
N LEU A 143 -2.45 7.11 -5.85
CA LEU A 143 -1.10 6.61 -6.02
C LEU A 143 -0.96 5.98 -7.39
N VAL A 144 0.10 6.32 -8.13
CA VAL A 144 0.42 5.67 -9.40
C VAL A 144 1.61 4.74 -9.22
N LEU A 145 1.37 3.46 -9.45
CA LEU A 145 2.35 2.38 -9.43
C LEU A 145 2.65 1.95 -10.86
N ASP A 146 3.88 1.53 -11.11
CA ASP A 146 4.28 0.86 -12.33
C ASP A 146 4.66 -0.58 -12.00
N ASN A 147 3.88 -1.53 -12.52
CA ASN A 147 4.13 -2.96 -12.38
C ASN A 147 4.59 -3.51 -13.73
N LYS A 148 5.92 -3.68 -13.88
CA LYS A 148 6.54 -4.27 -15.08
C LYS A 148 6.08 -3.62 -16.41
N GLY A 149 5.80 -2.32 -16.42
CA GLY A 149 5.36 -1.55 -17.59
C GLY A 149 3.87 -1.21 -17.60
N GLU A 150 3.07 -1.80 -16.73
CA GLU A 150 1.64 -1.49 -16.58
C GLU A 150 1.40 -0.48 -15.44
N LYS A 151 0.78 0.65 -15.78
CA LYS A 151 0.50 1.73 -14.82
C LYS A 151 -0.80 1.43 -14.07
N ILE A 152 -0.70 1.18 -12.78
CA ILE A 152 -1.84 0.91 -11.89
C ILE A 152 -2.09 2.16 -11.04
N THR A 153 -3.32 2.67 -11.05
CA THR A 153 -3.73 3.80 -10.21
C THR A 153 -4.56 3.29 -9.04
N LEU A 154 -4.10 3.54 -7.81
CA LEU A 154 -4.80 3.19 -6.59
C LEU A 154 -5.45 4.44 -5.98
N PRO A 155 -6.77 4.45 -5.75
CA PRO A 155 -7.44 5.55 -5.06
C PRO A 155 -7.18 5.49 -3.56
N LEU A 156 -7.37 6.63 -2.88
CA LEU A 156 -7.29 6.71 -1.42
C LEU A 156 -8.32 5.77 -0.76
N SER A 157 -7.83 4.91 0.11
CA SER A 157 -8.60 3.96 0.89
C SER A 157 -9.56 4.68 1.84
N GLY A 158 -10.83 4.72 1.45
CA GLY A 158 -11.87 5.47 2.14
C GLY A 158 -12.85 6.13 1.18
N GLN A 159 -12.48 6.29 -0.10
CA GLN A 159 -13.44 6.61 -1.15
C GLN A 159 -14.09 5.33 -1.68
N SER A 160 -15.00 4.77 -0.89
CA SER A 160 -16.03 3.86 -1.41
C SER A 160 -17.14 4.69 -2.06
N ASN A 161 -17.50 4.34 -3.29
CA ASN A 161 -18.59 4.91 -4.11
C ASN A 161 -18.44 6.36 -4.61
N LYS A 162 -17.81 6.49 -5.79
CA LYS A 162 -18.49 7.14 -6.91
C LYS A 162 -18.31 6.28 -8.16
N MET A 163 -19.37 5.53 -8.48
CA MET A 163 -19.61 5.01 -9.82
C MET A 163 -19.31 6.11 -10.84
N VAL A 164 -18.47 5.81 -11.81
CA VAL A 164 -18.52 6.48 -13.12
C VAL A 164 -18.91 5.39 -14.11
N SER A 165 -20.23 5.30 -14.31
CA SER A 165 -20.82 4.68 -15.48
C SER A 165 -20.36 5.46 -16.71
N PHE A 166 -19.75 4.80 -17.68
CA PHE A 166 -19.57 5.36 -19.01
C PHE A 166 -20.66 4.79 -19.92
N LYS A 167 -21.40 5.71 -20.51
CA LYS A 167 -22.43 5.52 -21.54
C LYS A 167 -21.78 5.21 -22.89
#